data_AF-A0A2S8ZTE4-F1
#
_entry.id   AF-A0A2S8ZTE4-F1
#
_cell.length_a   1.000
_cell.length_b   1.000
_cell.length_c   1.000
_cell.angle_alpha   90.00
_cell.angle_beta   90.00
_cell.angle_gamma   90.00
#
_symmetry.space_group_name_H-M   'P 1'
#
loop_
_entity.id
_entity.type
_entity.pdbx_description
1 polymer ?
#
loop_
_entity_poly.entity_id
_entity_poly.type
_entity_poly.pdbx_seq_one_letter_code
_entity_poly.pdbx_strand_id
1 'polypeptide(L)'
;MKEFFLKGRKYKFFLGFHLFIVGLYSIYIINTLNSYNSSSYSTYYKESIFENIAKYSFYIVINLISGLIIYFKIKYTKVILNFFAVMIFILVCYAEYTLIKTYVNNSYYNFVITFNTGVIGFIIFYIFYLNKINEKEDIEINEIESIGKHKD
;
A
#
# COMPACT_ATOMS: atom_id res chain seq x y z
N MET A 1 8.53 9.18 28.18
CA MET A 1 8.25 9.20 26.72
C MET A 1 7.28 8.06 26.45
N LYS A 2 6.09 8.28 25.85
CA LYS A 2 5.19 7.15 25.51
C LYS A 2 5.90 6.28 24.48
N GLU A 3 5.97 4.98 24.71
CA GLU A 3 6.61 4.04 23.79
C GLU A 3 5.96 4.10 22.40
N PHE A 4 6.78 3.95 21.36
CA PHE A 4 6.30 3.90 20.00
C PHE A 4 5.43 2.66 19.78
N PHE A 5 4.24 2.84 19.20
CA PHE A 5 3.20 1.82 19.15
C PHE A 5 3.47 0.68 18.16
N LEU A 6 4.30 0.89 17.13
CA LEU A 6 4.73 -0.17 16.22
C LEU A 6 6.02 -0.79 16.75
N LYS A 7 5.92 -2.04 17.24
CA LYS A 7 7.07 -2.82 17.72
C LYS A 7 7.26 -4.10 16.90
N GLY A 8 8.47 -4.65 16.98
CA GLY A 8 8.83 -5.97 16.45
C GLY A 8 8.38 -6.20 15.00
N ARG A 9 7.59 -7.27 14.79
CA ARG A 9 7.11 -7.68 13.46
C ARG A 9 6.17 -6.66 12.83
N LYS A 10 5.32 -5.99 13.62
CA LYS A 10 4.41 -4.95 13.10
C LYS A 10 5.21 -3.80 12.47
N TYR A 11 6.23 -3.30 13.18
CA TYR A 11 7.11 -2.27 12.63
C TYR A 11 7.73 -2.68 11.28
N LYS A 12 8.35 -3.86 11.23
CA LYS A 12 8.98 -4.38 9.99
C LYS A 12 7.97 -4.54 8.87
N PHE A 13 6.77 -5.05 9.17
CA PHE A 13 5.70 -5.21 8.20
C PHE A 13 5.24 -3.88 7.61
N PHE A 14 4.91 -2.88 8.44
CA PHE A 14 4.43 -1.59 7.94
C PHE A 14 5.51 -0.82 7.17
N LEU A 15 6.75 -0.81 7.65
CA LEU A 15 7.86 -0.18 6.94
C LEU A 15 8.14 -0.88 5.60
N GLY A 16 8.23 -2.21 5.63
CA GLY A 16 8.45 -3.03 4.43
C GLY A 16 7.30 -2.90 3.42
N PHE A 17 6.05 -2.80 3.89
CA PHE A 17 4.88 -2.59 3.05
C PHE A 17 4.98 -1.28 2.27
N HIS A 18 5.24 -0.15 2.94
CA HIS A 18 5.35 1.13 2.25
C HIS A 18 6.52 1.15 1.24
N LEU A 19 7.66 0.53 1.58
CA LEU A 19 8.80 0.39 0.65
C LEU A 19 8.46 -0.52 -0.54
N PHE A 20 7.73 -1.61 -0.31
CA PHE A 20 7.28 -2.51 -1.37
C PHE A 20 6.37 -1.80 -2.37
N ILE A 21 5.42 -1.00 -1.87
CA ILE A 21 4.53 -0.19 -2.72
C ILE A 21 5.32 0.85 -3.53
N VAL A 22 6.32 1.50 -2.92
CA VAL A 22 7.23 2.41 -3.64
C VAL A 22 7.96 1.69 -4.76
N GLY A 23 8.50 0.49 -4.50
CA GLY A 23 9.17 -0.33 -5.51
C GLY A 23 8.25 -0.68 -6.68
N LEU A 24 7.04 -1.16 -6.38
CA LEU A 24 6.04 -1.50 -7.40
C LEU A 24 5.71 -0.32 -8.31
N TYR A 25 5.38 0.84 -7.75
CA TYR A 25 5.04 2.01 -8.55
C TYR A 25 6.24 2.60 -9.29
N SER A 26 7.45 2.48 -8.74
CA SER A 26 8.66 2.92 -9.44
C SER A 26 8.91 2.08 -10.69
N ILE A 27 8.78 0.75 -10.59
CA ILE A 27 8.90 -0.17 -11.73
C ILE A 27 7.82 0.15 -12.78
N TYR A 28 6.58 0.41 -12.34
CA TYR A 28 5.50 0.78 -13.23
C TYR A 28 5.80 2.07 -14.02
N ILE A 29 6.32 3.12 -13.37
CA ILE A 29 6.68 4.38 -14.04
C ILE A 29 7.81 4.15 -15.04
N ILE A 30 8.85 3.41 -14.67
CA ILE A 30 9.96 3.06 -15.58
C ILE A 30 9.42 2.35 -16.82
N ASN A 31 8.54 1.36 -16.63
CA ASN A 31 7.91 0.64 -17.74
C ASN A 31 7.04 1.54 -18.62
N THR A 32 6.29 2.46 -18.01
CA THR A 32 5.45 3.43 -18.75
C THR A 32 6.32 4.36 -19.60
N LEU A 33 7.41 4.90 -19.04
CA LEU A 33 8.37 5.73 -19.76
C LEU A 33 9.03 4.98 -20.93
N ASN A 34 9.45 3.73 -20.69
CA ASN A 34 10.05 2.88 -21.73
C ASN A 34 9.05 2.54 -22.85
N SER A 35 7.79 2.28 -22.50
CA SER A 35 6.74 1.94 -23.47
C SER A 35 6.38 3.14 -24.36
N TYR A 36 6.48 4.36 -23.86
CA TYR A 36 6.26 5.57 -24.65
C TYR A 36 7.44 5.94 -25.57
N ASN A 37 8.67 5.65 -25.15
CA ASN A 37 9.84 5.78 -26.03
C ASN A 37 9.84 4.74 -27.17
N SER A 38 8.99 3.72 -27.08
CA SER A 38 8.72 2.75 -28.14
C SER A 38 7.57 3.23 -29.03
N SER A 39 7.83 3.44 -30.31
CA SER A 39 6.86 3.89 -31.32
C SER A 39 5.64 2.96 -31.50
N SER A 40 5.67 1.76 -30.91
CA SER A 40 4.65 0.72 -31.06
C SER A 40 3.55 0.70 -29.98
N TYR A 41 3.72 1.41 -28.85
CA TYR A 41 2.83 1.23 -27.67
C TYR A 41 2.12 2.49 -27.18
N SER A 42 2.39 3.66 -27.78
CA SER A 42 1.76 4.94 -27.41
C SER A 42 0.23 4.93 -27.56
N THR A 43 -0.33 4.03 -28.37
CA THR A 43 -1.76 3.87 -28.65
C THR A 43 -2.56 3.23 -27.51
N TYR A 44 -1.92 2.60 -26.52
CA TYR A 44 -2.61 1.89 -25.43
C TYR A 44 -2.94 2.78 -24.21
N TYR A 45 -2.42 4.00 -24.16
CA TYR A 45 -2.63 4.91 -23.04
C TYR A 45 -3.67 5.97 -23.43
N LYS A 46 -4.88 5.85 -22.86
CA LYS A 46 -5.98 6.82 -23.02
C LYS A 46 -5.78 8.11 -22.22
N GLU A 47 -5.08 8.04 -21.09
CA GLU A 47 -4.71 9.19 -20.25
C GLU A 47 -3.39 9.79 -20.76
N SER A 48 -3.19 11.10 -20.56
CA SER A 48 -1.92 11.72 -20.93
C SER A 48 -0.77 11.10 -20.14
N ILE A 49 0.41 10.97 -20.77
CA ILE A 49 1.65 10.48 -20.13
C ILE A 49 1.86 11.18 -18.78
N PHE A 50 1.67 12.50 -18.82
CA PHE A 50 1.89 13.37 -17.68
C PHE A 50 0.92 13.04 -16.53
N GLU A 51 -0.36 12.83 -16.81
CA GLU A 51 -1.34 12.41 -15.80
C GLU A 51 -0.97 11.08 -15.16
N ASN A 52 -0.59 10.08 -15.97
CA ASN A 52 -0.16 8.78 -15.46
C ASN A 52 1.08 8.91 -14.57
N ILE A 53 2.13 9.57 -15.05
CA ILE A 53 3.37 9.77 -14.28
C ILE A 53 3.07 10.52 -12.98
N ALA A 54 2.30 11.61 -13.04
CA ALA A 54 1.97 12.42 -11.87
C ALA A 54 1.19 11.59 -10.84
N LYS A 55 0.18 10.83 -11.28
CA LYS A 55 -0.63 9.95 -10.42
C LYS A 55 0.21 8.91 -9.68
N TYR A 56 1.06 8.17 -10.40
CA TYR A 56 1.87 7.14 -9.76
C TYR A 56 3.03 7.72 -8.94
N SER A 57 3.59 8.87 -9.35
CA SER A 57 4.59 9.60 -8.56
C SER A 57 3.99 10.07 -7.23
N PHE A 58 2.74 10.54 -7.23
CA PHE A 58 2.04 10.91 -6.01
C PHE A 58 1.90 9.74 -5.04
N TYR A 59 1.58 8.54 -5.53
CA TYR A 59 1.54 7.34 -4.68
C TYR A 59 2.92 6.98 -4.10
N ILE A 60 3.99 7.12 -4.88
CA ILE A 60 5.37 6.93 -4.39
C ILE A 60 5.67 7.92 -3.26
N VAL A 61 5.40 9.21 -3.48
CA VAL A 61 5.69 10.27 -2.50
C VAL A 61 4.93 10.05 -1.20
N ILE A 62 3.63 9.73 -1.24
CA ILE A 62 2.84 9.45 -0.03
C ILE A 62 3.39 8.25 0.74
N ASN A 63 3.78 7.18 0.04
CA ASN A 63 4.31 5.98 0.70
C ASN A 63 5.71 6.22 1.29
N LEU A 64 6.56 7.02 0.63
CA LEU A 64 7.85 7.45 1.19
C LEU A 64 7.64 8.29 2.46
N ILE A 65 6.73 9.27 2.44
CA ILE A 65 6.39 10.07 3.62
C ILE A 65 5.88 9.19 4.75
N SER A 66 4.97 8.25 4.46
CA SER A 66 4.46 7.30 5.44
C SER A 66 5.56 6.42 6.04
N GLY A 67 6.48 5.94 5.21
CA GLY A 67 7.67 5.19 5.62
C GLY A 67 8.60 6.01 6.53
N LEU A 68 8.87 7.27 6.19
CA LEU A 68 9.68 8.17 7.01
C LEU A 68 9.03 8.46 8.37
N ILE A 69 7.71 8.67 8.41
CA ILE A 69 6.94 8.88 9.64
C ILE A 69 7.04 7.64 10.57
N ILE A 70 7.07 6.44 9.99
CA ILE A 70 7.28 5.19 10.74
C ILE A 70 8.74 5.09 11.22
N TYR A 71 9.71 5.36 10.33
CA TYR A 71 11.14 5.25 10.61
C TYR A 71 11.59 6.18 11.73
N PHE A 72 11.16 7.44 11.70
CA PHE A 72 11.47 8.45 12.72
C PHE A 72 10.62 8.31 14.00
N LYS A 73 9.71 7.34 14.06
CA LYS A 73 8.88 7.04 15.23
C LYS A 73 8.11 8.26 15.77
N ILE A 74 7.50 9.03 14.86
CA ILE A 74 6.78 10.25 15.23
C ILE A 74 5.63 9.93 16.21
N LYS A 75 5.42 10.82 17.20
CA LYS A 75 4.40 10.63 18.26
C LYS A 75 3.00 10.33 17.73
N TYR A 76 2.63 10.94 16.59
CA TYR A 76 1.30 10.84 16.00
C TYR A 76 1.21 9.85 14.82
N THR A 77 2.23 9.01 14.58
CA THR A 77 2.28 8.07 13.45
C THR A 77 1.02 7.21 13.34
N LYS A 78 0.48 6.69 14.44
CA LYS A 78 -0.76 5.88 14.41
C LYS A 78 -1.94 6.64 13.83
N VAL A 79 -2.12 7.89 14.24
CA VAL A 79 -3.23 8.75 13.79
C VAL A 79 -3.04 9.09 12.32
N ILE A 80 -1.81 9.43 11.92
CA ILE A 80 -1.49 9.79 10.55
C ILE A 80 -1.71 8.61 9.59
N LEU A 81 -1.23 7.42 9.94
CA LEU A 81 -1.42 6.22 9.10
C LEU A 81 -2.89 5.80 9.00
N ASN A 82 -3.65 5.89 10.09
CA ASN A 82 -5.11 5.67 10.05
C ASN A 82 -5.81 6.69 9.15
N PHE A 83 -5.45 7.97 9.26
CA PHE A 83 -6.02 9.02 8.43
C PHE A 83 -5.76 8.76 6.94
N PHE A 84 -4.51 8.42 6.57
CA PHE A 84 -4.19 8.06 5.19
C PHE A 84 -4.96 6.82 4.71
N ALA A 85 -5.05 5.77 5.54
CA ALA A 85 -5.79 4.56 5.19
C ALA A 85 -7.27 4.85 4.94
N VAL A 86 -7.92 5.66 5.79
CA VAL A 86 -9.33 6.06 5.61
C VAL A 86 -9.52 6.93 4.37
N MET A 87 -8.60 7.87 4.10
CA MET A 87 -8.67 8.69 2.89
C MET A 87 -8.58 7.84 1.62
N ILE A 88 -7.63 6.90 1.57
CA ILE A 88 -7.50 5.97 0.43
C ILE A 88 -8.73 5.08 0.33
N PHE A 89 -9.27 4.59 1.45
CA PHE A 89 -10.48 3.78 1.47
C PHE A 89 -11.65 4.50 0.81
N ILE A 90 -11.90 5.75 1.17
CA ILE A 90 -12.98 6.57 0.59
C ILE A 90 -12.78 6.73 -0.92
N LEU A 91 -11.54 7.01 -1.36
CA LEU A 91 -11.22 7.18 -2.79
C LEU A 91 -11.46 5.89 -3.57
N VAL A 92 -11.03 4.74 -3.05
CA VAL A 92 -11.22 3.44 -3.71
C VAL A 92 -12.70 3.06 -3.74
N CYS A 93 -13.44 3.27 -2.65
CA CYS A 93 -14.89 3.05 -2.62
C CYS A 93 -15.64 3.95 -3.62
N TYR A 94 -15.24 5.21 -3.76
CA TYR A 94 -15.81 6.13 -4.74
C TYR A 94 -15.50 5.71 -6.18
N ALA A 95 -14.26 5.30 -6.44
CA ALA A 95 -13.85 4.77 -7.74
C ALA A 95 -14.66 3.52 -8.09
N GLU A 96 -14.79 2.59 -7.15
CA GLU A 96 -15.55 1.35 -7.31
C GLU A 96 -17.03 1.62 -7.56
N TYR A 97 -17.66 2.49 -6.78
CA TYR A 97 -19.05 2.91 -6.99
C TYR A 97 -19.26 3.49 -8.40
N THR A 98 -18.36 4.36 -8.84
CA THR A 98 -18.44 4.98 -10.18
C THR A 98 -18.27 3.92 -11.28
N LEU A 99 -17.39 2.94 -11.08
CA LEU A 99 -17.11 1.88 -12.02
C LEU A 99 -18.26 0.87 -12.12
N ILE A 100 -18.91 0.54 -11.00
CA ILE A 100 -20.12 -0.30 -10.96
C ILE A 100 -21.30 0.44 -11.63
N LYS A 101 -21.44 1.75 -11.42
CA LYS A 101 -22.55 2.53 -12.00
C LYS A 101 -22.41 2.69 -13.53
N THR A 102 -21.19 2.78 -14.02
CA THR A 102 -20.88 2.91 -15.46
C THR A 102 -20.51 1.57 -16.11
N TYR A 103 -20.79 0.47 -15.41
CA TYR A 103 -20.30 -0.86 -15.73
C TYR A 103 -20.78 -1.35 -17.10
N VAL A 104 -19.80 -1.70 -17.94
CA VAL A 104 -19.99 -2.48 -19.15
C VAL A 104 -19.42 -3.86 -18.88
N ASN A 105 -20.24 -4.90 -18.96
CA ASN A 105 -19.78 -6.26 -18.66
C ASN A 105 -18.75 -6.73 -19.69
N ASN A 106 -17.47 -6.61 -19.33
CA ASN A 106 -16.36 -7.17 -20.07
C ASN A 106 -15.24 -7.59 -19.11
N SER A 107 -14.32 -8.41 -19.61
CA SER A 107 -13.23 -8.97 -18.82
C SER A 107 -12.35 -7.89 -18.17
N TYR A 108 -12.18 -6.73 -18.80
CA TYR A 108 -11.36 -5.65 -18.26
C TYR A 108 -12.03 -4.99 -17.05
N TYR A 109 -13.29 -4.56 -17.17
CA TYR A 109 -14.00 -3.95 -16.04
C TYR A 109 -14.23 -4.95 -14.90
N ASN A 110 -14.47 -6.23 -15.19
CA ASN A 110 -14.54 -7.28 -14.18
C ASN A 110 -13.25 -7.43 -13.38
N PHE A 111 -12.10 -7.35 -14.07
CA PHE A 111 -10.79 -7.35 -13.42
C PHE A 111 -10.60 -6.12 -12.54
N VAL A 112 -10.95 -4.92 -13.03
CA VAL A 112 -10.79 -3.67 -12.27
C VAL A 112 -11.66 -3.65 -11.00
N ILE A 113 -12.92 -4.09 -11.08
CA ILE A 113 -13.81 -4.25 -9.92
C ILE A 113 -13.20 -5.22 -8.90
N THR A 114 -12.80 -6.41 -9.37
CA THR A 114 -12.19 -7.43 -8.50
C THR A 114 -10.94 -6.90 -7.80
N PHE A 115 -10.09 -6.17 -8.54
CA PHE A 115 -8.89 -5.55 -8.01
C PHE A 115 -9.21 -4.50 -6.94
N ASN A 116 -10.10 -3.55 -7.22
CA ASN A 116 -10.50 -2.53 -6.26
C ASN A 116 -11.15 -3.12 -5.01
N THR A 117 -12.01 -4.13 -5.16
CA THR A 117 -12.59 -4.89 -4.04
C THR A 117 -11.48 -5.54 -3.19
N GLY A 118 -10.46 -6.11 -3.83
CA GLY A 118 -9.26 -6.62 -3.14
C GLY A 118 -8.50 -5.54 -2.37
N VAL A 119 -8.33 -4.35 -2.97
CA VAL A 119 -7.70 -3.19 -2.33
C VAL A 119 -8.51 -2.73 -1.11
N ILE A 120 -9.85 -2.67 -1.20
CA ILE A 120 -10.75 -2.37 -0.08
C ILE A 120 -10.49 -3.35 1.07
N GLY A 121 -10.50 -4.66 0.78
CA GLY A 121 -10.23 -5.70 1.78
C GLY A 121 -8.85 -5.55 2.43
N PHE A 122 -7.84 -5.21 1.63
CA PHE A 122 -6.50 -4.95 2.14
C PHE A 122 -6.45 -3.73 3.07
N ILE A 123 -7.12 -2.63 2.74
CA ILE A 123 -7.15 -1.43 3.58
C ILE A 123 -7.86 -1.71 4.91
N ILE A 124 -8.96 -2.47 4.88
CA ILE A 124 -9.66 -2.91 6.09
C ILE A 124 -8.70 -3.73 6.97
N PHE A 125 -8.01 -4.72 6.39
CA PHE A 125 -6.98 -5.49 7.09
C PHE A 125 -5.87 -4.61 7.67
N TYR A 126 -5.36 -3.65 6.90
CA TYR A 126 -4.34 -2.70 7.33
C TYR A 126 -4.79 -1.93 8.57
N ILE A 127 -5.99 -1.36 8.56
CA ILE A 127 -6.55 -0.59 9.68
C ILE A 127 -6.73 -1.50 10.90
N PHE A 128 -7.31 -2.69 10.73
CA PHE A 128 -7.47 -3.63 11.85
C PHE A 128 -6.12 -4.04 12.43
N TYR A 129 -5.14 -4.36 11.60
CA TYR A 129 -3.82 -4.79 12.04
C TYR A 129 -3.04 -3.67 12.74
N LEU A 130 -3.18 -2.42 12.26
CA LEU A 130 -2.59 -1.22 12.87
C LEU A 130 -3.19 -0.93 14.24
N ASN A 131 -4.49 -1.16 14.41
CA ASN A 131 -5.23 -0.84 15.63
C ASN A 131 -5.35 -2.00 16.63
N LYS A 132 -5.03 -3.23 16.22
CA LYS A 132 -5.05 -4.40 17.11
C LYS A 132 -4.15 -4.16 18.32
N ILE A 133 -4.76 -4.14 19.50
CA ILE A 133 -4.08 -4.04 20.79
C ILE A 133 -3.26 -5.33 20.99
N ASN A 134 -1.97 -5.18 21.31
CA ASN A 134 -1.11 -6.31 21.67
C ASN A 134 -1.42 -6.70 23.12
N GLU A 135 -2.54 -7.39 23.36
CA GLU A 135 -2.87 -7.93 24.70
C GLU A 135 -1.98 -9.13 25.09
N LYS A 136 -1.08 -9.58 24.20
CA LYS A 136 -0.22 -10.76 24.39
C LYS A 136 1.24 -10.51 24.00
N GLU A 137 1.86 -9.41 24.44
CA GLU A 137 3.32 -9.24 24.31
C GLU A 137 4.11 -9.90 25.47
N ASP A 138 3.43 -10.53 26.44
CA ASP A 138 4.04 -11.31 27.54
C ASP A 138 4.04 -12.84 27.33
N ILE A 139 3.57 -13.35 26.18
CA ILE A 139 3.64 -14.79 25.90
C ILE A 139 4.77 -15.04 24.91
N GLU A 140 5.90 -15.38 25.51
CA GLU A 140 7.00 -16.17 24.97
C GLU A 140 6.64 -16.98 23.72
N ILE A 141 7.35 -16.72 22.63
CA ILE A 141 8.22 -17.68 21.93
C ILE A 141 8.50 -17.09 20.54
N ASN A 142 9.76 -16.74 20.37
CA ASN A 142 10.40 -16.41 19.11
C ASN A 142 10.43 -17.62 18.16
N GLU A 143 9.31 -18.05 17.59
CA GLU A 143 9.32 -19.17 16.63
C GLU A 143 10.15 -18.86 15.37
N ILE A 144 10.16 -17.61 14.91
CA ILE A 144 10.94 -17.21 13.73
C ILE A 144 12.43 -17.01 14.04
N GLU A 145 12.82 -16.78 15.29
CA GLU A 145 14.23 -16.66 15.69
C GLU A 145 14.88 -18.02 15.97
N SER A 146 14.09 -19.11 15.89
CA SER A 146 14.54 -20.50 16.04
C SER A 146 14.84 -21.17 14.69
N ILE A 147 14.36 -20.61 13.57
CA ILE A 147 14.65 -21.15 12.24
C ILE A 147 16.10 -20.82 11.89
N GLY A 148 16.96 -21.85 11.89
CA GLY A 148 18.39 -21.75 11.59
C GLY A 148 19.32 -21.76 12.80
N LYS A 149 18.81 -21.82 14.04
CA LYS A 149 19.64 -22.10 15.21
C LYS A 149 19.74 -23.61 15.39
N HIS A 150 20.87 -24.19 14.97
CA HIS A 150 21.22 -25.55 15.38
C HIS A 150 21.33 -25.59 16.90
N LYS A 151 20.63 -26.55 17.51
CA LYS A 151 20.87 -26.93 18.90
C LYS A 151 22.13 -27.78 18.88
N ASP A 152 23.16 -27.33 19.60
CA ASP A 152 24.29 -28.19 20.00
C ASP A 152 23.80 -29.30 20.95
#